data_AF-A0A6V7J6C2-F1
#
_entry.id   AF-A0A6V7J6C2-F1
#
_cell.length_a   1.000
_cell.length_b   1.000
_cell.length_c   1.000
_cell.angle_alpha   90.00
_cell.angle_beta   90.00
_cell.angle_gamma   90.00
#
_symmetry.space_group_name_H-M   'P 1'
#
loop_
_entity.id
_entity.type
_entity.pdbx_description
1 polymer ?
#
loop_
_entity_poly.entity_id
_entity_poly.type
_entity_poly.pdbx_seq_one_letter_code
_entity_poly.pdbx_strand_id
1 'polypeptide(L)' 'IQPINGDWSLQTCIRFQKLVVNKSFVSVVKHFNQGNSTNHTEPTLGLELIDVSLKDRDIYVDQVLIDEKRVLRETR' A
#
# COMPACT_ATOMS: atom_id res chain seq x y z
N ILE A 1 2.71 -5.45 1.37
CA ILE A 1 1.78 -6.41 0.72
C ILE A 1 2.29 -6.76 -0.66
N GLN A 2 1.94 -7.94 -1.19
CA GLN A 2 2.45 -8.45 -2.47
C GLN A 2 1.33 -8.87 -3.44
N PRO A 3 1.56 -8.86 -4.77
CA PRO A 3 0.59 -9.34 -5.75
C PRO A 3 0.35 -10.85 -5.66
N ILE A 4 -0.80 -11.32 -6.14
CA ILE A 4 -1.18 -12.74 -6.09
C ILE A 4 -0.43 -13.56 -7.16
N ASN A 5 -0.29 -13.02 -8.38
CA ASN A 5 0.27 -13.73 -9.54
C ASN A 5 1.60 -13.11 -10.02
N GLY A 6 2.44 -12.65 -9.08
CA GLY A 6 3.71 -11.96 -9.39
C GLY A 6 3.59 -10.50 -9.84
N ASP A 7 2.44 -10.09 -10.41
CA ASP A 7 2.17 -8.71 -10.82
C ASP A 7 0.76 -8.21 -10.39
N TRP A 8 0.59 -6.89 -10.31
CA TRP A 8 -0.61 -6.23 -9.83
C TRP A 8 -1.71 -6.17 -10.90
N SER A 9 -2.82 -6.89 -10.66
CA SER A 9 -3.95 -6.85 -11.59
C SER A 9 -4.51 -5.42 -11.74
N LEU A 10 -4.95 -5.05 -12.94
CA LEU A 10 -5.61 -3.77 -13.21
C LEU A 10 -6.80 -3.52 -12.26
N GLN A 11 -7.53 -4.56 -11.86
CA GLN A 11 -8.62 -4.45 -10.89
C GLN A 11 -8.12 -4.11 -9.48
N THR A 12 -6.97 -4.64 -9.07
CA THR A 12 -6.30 -4.29 -7.81
C THR A 12 -5.84 -2.84 -7.83
N CYS A 13 -5.21 -2.39 -8.93
CA CYS A 13 -4.77 -1.01 -9.11
C CYS A 13 -5.94 0.00 -9.07
N ILE A 14 -7.05 -0.30 -9.78
CA ILE A 14 -8.27 0.52 -9.75
C ILE A 14 -8.91 0.51 -8.34
N ARG A 15 -8.87 -0.62 -7.61
CA ARG A 15 -9.40 -0.66 -6.23
C ARG A 15 -8.55 0.20 -5.29
N PHE A 16 -7.22 0.11 -5.37
CA PHE A 16 -6.31 0.93 -4.60
C PHE A 16 -6.50 2.42 -4.90
N GLN A 17 -6.60 2.81 -6.18
CA GLN A 17 -6.91 4.19 -6.58
C GLN A 17 -8.20 4.71 -5.91
N LYS A 18 -9.27 3.89 -5.88
CA LYS A 18 -10.54 4.21 -5.21
C LYS A 18 -10.45 4.25 -3.67
N LEU A 19 -9.37 3.77 -3.08
CA LEU A 19 -9.08 3.91 -1.64
C LEU A 19 -8.22 5.14 -1.34
N VAL A 20 -7.38 5.62 -2.27
CA VAL A 20 -6.40 6.69 -2.01
C VAL A 20 -6.69 8.07 -2.63
N VAL A 21 -7.51 8.15 -3.68
CA VAL A 21 -7.79 9.45 -4.33
C VAL A 21 -8.75 10.30 -3.50
N ASN A 22 -8.39 11.57 -3.28
CA ASN A 22 -9.16 12.58 -2.54
C ASN A 22 -9.48 12.16 -1.08
N LYS A 23 -8.47 11.64 -0.38
CA LYS A 23 -8.55 11.16 1.01
C LYS A 23 -7.42 11.75 1.87
N SER A 24 -7.67 11.86 3.17
CA SER A 24 -6.70 12.26 4.19
C SER A 24 -6.09 11.03 4.85
N PHE A 25 -4.76 11.00 4.97
CA PHE A 25 -4.01 9.84 5.48
C PHE A 25 -3.13 10.18 6.68
N VAL A 26 -3.03 9.22 7.60
CA VAL A 26 -1.80 9.00 8.36
C VAL A 26 -0.97 7.97 7.59
N SER A 27 0.31 8.29 7.36
CA SER A 27 1.27 7.42 6.66
C SER A 27 2.37 6.99 7.62
N VAL A 28 2.46 5.69 7.90
CA VAL A 28 3.49 5.12 8.79
C VAL A 28 4.62 4.51 7.95
N VAL A 29 5.86 4.93 8.17
CA VAL A 29 7.03 4.34 7.52
C VAL A 29 7.30 2.96 8.13
N LYS A 30 7.13 1.89 7.35
CA LYS A 30 7.38 0.50 7.75
C LYS A 30 8.75 -0.01 7.27
N HIS A 31 9.25 0.56 6.18
CA HIS A 31 10.55 0.26 5.57
C HIS A 31 11.15 1.52 4.92
N PHE A 32 12.48 1.62 4.95
CA PHE A 32 13.25 2.49 4.06
C PHE A 32 14.27 1.61 3.33
N ASN A 33 14.24 1.64 2.00
CA ASN A 33 15.29 1.11 1.15
C ASN A 33 16.09 2.31 0.65
N GLN A 34 17.37 2.38 1.03
CA GLN A 34 18.25 3.50 0.71
C GLN A 34 18.59 3.61 -0.79
N GLY A 35 18.25 2.59 -1.57
CA GLY A 35 18.72 2.44 -2.95
C GLY A 35 20.18 1.99 -2.99
N ASN A 36 20.66 1.63 -4.18
CA ASN A 36 22.07 1.40 -4.43
C ASN A 36 22.55 2.16 -5.68
N SER A 37 23.74 2.75 -5.58
CA SER A 37 24.38 3.47 -6.68
C SER A 37 24.75 2.55 -7.86
N THR A 38 24.84 1.24 -7.62
CA THR A 38 25.19 0.23 -8.65
C THR A 38 24.06 -0.11 -9.60
N ASN A 39 22.79 0.01 -9.17
CA ASN A 39 21.63 -0.38 -9.99
C ASN A 39 20.74 0.83 -10.33
N HIS A 40 21.21 2.06 -10.06
CA HIS A 40 20.46 3.31 -10.22
C HIS A 40 19.07 3.28 -9.58
N THR A 41 18.95 2.64 -8.41
CA THR A 41 17.69 2.59 -7.66
C THR A 41 17.58 3.80 -6.75
N GLU A 42 16.60 4.66 -7.02
CA GLU A 42 16.25 5.77 -6.12
C GLU A 42 15.79 5.22 -4.74
N PRO A 43 16.03 5.98 -3.65
CA PRO A 43 15.58 5.58 -2.32
C PRO A 43 14.05 5.48 -2.26
N THR A 44 13.54 4.40 -1.67
CA THR A 44 12.11 4.09 -1.62
C THR A 44 11.62 3.84 -0.19
N LEU A 45 10.39 4.28 0.08
CA LEU A 45 9.72 4.13 1.38
C LEU A 45 8.58 3.12 1.27
N GLY A 46 8.63 2.08 2.10
CA GLY A 46 7.48 1.19 2.32
C GLY A 46 6.57 1.81 3.35
N LEU A 47 5.37 2.23 2.93
CA LEU A 47 4.38 2.91 3.77
C LEU A 47 3.18 2.02 4.08
N GLU A 48 2.67 2.16 5.29
CA GLU A 48 1.32 1.74 5.71
C GLU A 48 0.42 2.98 5.69
N LEU A 49 -0.74 2.88 5.02
CA LEU A 49 -1.65 3.99 4.79
C LEU A 49 -2.96 3.77 5.54
N ILE A 50 -3.33 4.76 6.36
CA ILE A 50 -4.52 4.75 7.21
C ILE A 50 -5.40 5.93 6.80
N ASP A 51 -6.53 5.67 6.14
CA ASP A 51 -7.51 6.71 5.77
C ASP A 51 -8.25 7.17 7.03
N VAL A 52 -8.06 8.45 7.37
CA VAL A 52 -8.63 9.14 8.53
C VAL A 52 -9.67 10.19 8.10
N SER A 53 -10.26 10.03 6.91
CA SER A 53 -11.28 10.95 6.37
C SER A 53 -12.67 10.78 7.00
N LEU A 54 -12.87 9.73 7.82
CA LEU A 54 -14.09 9.50 8.59
C LEU A 54 -13.86 9.89 10.06
N LYS A 55 -14.90 10.37 10.74
CA LYS A 55 -14.78 10.87 12.13
C LYS A 55 -14.92 9.77 13.20
N ASP A 56 -15.42 8.61 12.80
CA ASP A 56 -15.86 7.51 13.66
C ASP A 56 -14.93 6.29 13.62
N ARG A 57 -14.04 6.20 12.63
CA ARG A 57 -13.15 5.06 12.40
C ARG A 57 -12.03 5.36 11.42
N ASP A 58 -10.89 4.72 11.64
CA ASP A 58 -9.76 4.67 10.72
C ASP A 58 -9.91 3.48 9.75
N ILE A 59 -9.41 3.60 8.51
CA ILE A 59 -9.44 2.53 7.51
C ILE A 59 -8.02 2.20 7.02
N TYR A 60 -7.51 1.03 7.40
CA TYR A 60 -6.22 0.50 6.98
C TYR A 60 -6.29 -0.02 5.54
N VAL A 61 -5.61 0.66 4.61
CA VAL A 61 -5.78 0.45 3.16
C VAL A 61 -5.29 -0.92 2.71
N ASP A 62 -4.21 -1.43 3.29
CA ASP A 62 -3.66 -2.74 2.98
C ASP A 62 -4.55 -3.88 3.51
N GLN A 63 -5.10 -3.73 4.72
CA GLN A 63 -6.00 -4.71 5.31
C GLN A 63 -7.30 -4.85 4.51
N VAL A 64 -7.89 -3.74 4.02
CA VAL A 64 -9.05 -3.79 3.08
C VAL A 64 -8.72 -4.58 1.81
N LEU A 65 -7.51 -4.43 1.27
CA LEU A 65 -7.08 -5.16 0.07
C LEU A 65 -6.82 -6.65 0.34
N ILE A 66 -6.38 -7.01 1.56
CA ILE A 66 -6.22 -8.40 2.03
C ILE A 66 -7.59 -9.06 2.21
N ASP A 67 -8.54 -8.38 2.86
CA ASP A 67 -9.89 -8.91 3.12
C ASP A 67 -10.72 -9.04 1.83
N GLU A 68 -10.55 -8.15 0.86
CA GLU A 68 -11.08 -8.30 -0.50
C GLU A 68 -10.34 -9.38 -1.33
N LYS A 69 -9.34 -10.06 -0.77
CA LYS A 69 -8.52 -11.10 -1.42
C LYS A 69 -7.88 -10.64 -2.74
N ARG A 70 -7.44 -9.38 -2.80
CA ARG A 70 -6.81 -8.76 -3.99
C ARG A 70 -5.29 -8.78 -3.97
N VAL A 71 -4.72 -9.01 -2.78
CA VAL A 71 -3.28 -8.99 -2.48
C VAL A 71 -3.01 -10.07 -1.45
N LEU A 72 -1.77 -10.56 -1.39
CA LEU A 72 -1.34 -11.41 -0.29
C LEU A 72 -0.72 -10.54 0.80
N ARG A 73 -0.95 -10.92 2.06
CA ARG A 73 -0.17 -10.37 3.18
C ARG A 73 1.31 -10.70 2.96
N GLU A 74 2.16 -9.74 3.26
CA GLU A 74 3.61 -9.88 3.16
C GLU A 74 4.13 -10.44 4.48
N THR A 75 4.57 -11.70 4.46
CA THR A 75 5.23 -12.35 5.60
C THR A 75 6.71 -11.95 5.61
N ARG A 76 7.08 -11.14 6.62
CA ARG A 76 8.44 -11.15 7.19
C ARG A 76 8.64 -12.41 8.04
#